data_AF-A0A258QJS0-F1
#
_entry.id   AF-A0A258QJS0-F1
#
_cell.length_a   1.000
_cell.length_b   1.000
_cell.length_c   1.000
_cell.angle_alpha   90.00
_cell.angle_beta   90.00
_cell.angle_gamma   90.00
#
_symmetry.space_group_name_H-M   'P 1'
#
loop_
_entity.id
_entity.type
_entity.pdbx_description
1 polymer ?
#
loop_
_entity_poly.entity_id
_entity_poly.type
_entity_poly.pdbx_seq_one_letter_code
_entity_poly.pdbx_strand_id
1 'polypeptide(L)'
;FLGSAQALTSKFNQIDTQLQNLDSQIGQQAGDIGRQINTYAQQVGQLNDQISKALAINPNAPPNDLLDQRDLLINKISAQIDVKATADGQGNINLSLGSGQALVLNGTATPLTVGNPPSGLSMMLGNTDITTKVTGGTLGGMLQAQSQLITPLRNQLGQAGTGAVSGTFTDPSLLTGQTYTARYDGSNWQVRTQPDNGAAPVSVASGGALSLPGLNMNFSGTPQTGDVLNILPTVGAAGKINVVQQNASGIAAAAAGQPAYARDNTQINALFALSSTNFVGQSAVGANNGSSLSDTVGQAMSQAGAFAAGVQLSAAAASSTLANLTAQQQSVSGVNLDEEAANLMKYQQNYQALAQSISSANTVFQSLLSAFR
;
A
#
# COMPACT_ATOMS: atom_id res chain seq x y z
N PHE A 1 21.26 -14.12 34.64
CA PHE A 1 21.82 -13.71 33.33
C PHE A 1 21.23 -14.51 32.17
N LEU A 2 21.51 -15.81 32.03
CA LEU A 2 21.04 -16.61 30.87
C LEU A 2 19.51 -16.58 30.67
N GLY A 3 18.72 -16.71 31.74
CA GLY A 3 17.26 -16.59 31.64
C GLY A 3 16.80 -15.20 31.15
N SER A 4 17.46 -14.12 31.57
CA SER A 4 17.18 -12.76 31.08
C SER A 4 17.56 -12.58 29.61
N ALA A 5 18.69 -13.17 29.18
CA ALA A 5 19.09 -13.18 27.78
C ALA A 5 18.08 -13.96 26.92
N GLN A 6 17.66 -15.16 27.36
CA GLN A 6 16.63 -15.95 26.68
C GLN A 6 15.29 -15.19 26.61
N ALA A 7 14.87 -14.53 27.67
CA ALA A 7 13.67 -13.70 27.68
C ALA A 7 13.75 -12.54 26.67
N LEU A 8 14.91 -11.84 26.61
CA LEU A 8 15.15 -10.77 25.66
C LEU A 8 15.11 -11.26 24.21
N THR A 9 15.83 -12.36 23.89
CA THR A 9 15.80 -12.96 22.55
C THR A 9 14.40 -13.41 22.15
N SER A 10 13.65 -14.01 23.07
CA SER A 10 12.26 -14.40 22.85
C SER A 10 11.38 -13.20 22.53
N LYS A 11 11.62 -12.05 23.19
CA LYS A 11 10.87 -10.82 22.92
C LYS A 11 11.15 -10.26 21.53
N PHE A 12 12.42 -10.21 21.10
CA PHE A 12 12.77 -9.81 19.72
C PHE A 12 12.13 -10.73 18.68
N ASN A 13 12.18 -12.04 18.91
CA ASN A 13 11.58 -13.04 18.01
C ASN A 13 10.05 -12.88 17.92
N GLN A 14 9.38 -12.63 19.05
CA GLN A 14 7.94 -12.38 19.09
C GLN A 14 7.56 -11.11 18.32
N ILE A 15 8.30 -10.01 18.50
CA ILE A 15 8.01 -8.74 17.82
C ILE A 15 8.21 -8.90 16.31
N ASP A 16 9.32 -9.50 15.86
CA ASP A 16 9.55 -9.70 14.43
C ASP A 16 8.50 -10.64 13.82
N THR A 17 8.11 -11.71 14.51
CA THR A 17 7.00 -12.59 14.07
C THR A 17 5.68 -11.80 13.94
N GLN A 18 5.38 -10.92 14.89
CA GLN A 18 4.17 -10.09 14.84
C GLN A 18 4.19 -9.14 13.64
N LEU A 19 5.34 -8.51 13.36
CA LEU A 19 5.51 -7.62 12.20
C LEU A 19 5.46 -8.38 10.88
N GLN A 20 6.02 -9.60 10.81
CA GLN A 20 5.91 -10.48 9.65
C GLN A 20 4.45 -10.89 9.37
N ASN A 21 3.70 -11.21 10.42
CA ASN A 21 2.28 -11.55 10.29
C ASN A 21 1.47 -10.36 9.79
N LEU A 22 1.72 -9.16 10.34
CA LEU A 22 1.07 -7.93 9.91
C LEU A 22 1.39 -7.59 8.44
N ASP A 23 2.65 -7.74 8.02
CA ASP A 23 3.07 -7.57 6.63
C ASP A 23 2.35 -8.55 5.69
N SER A 24 2.28 -9.82 6.08
CA SER A 24 1.60 -10.87 5.31
C SER A 24 0.10 -10.62 5.19
N GLN A 25 -0.56 -10.18 6.26
CA GLN A 25 -1.98 -9.84 6.27
C GLN A 25 -2.28 -8.65 5.34
N ILE A 26 -1.45 -7.61 5.38
CA ILE A 26 -1.55 -6.48 4.47
C ILE A 26 -1.38 -6.95 3.02
N GLY A 27 -0.39 -7.81 2.75
CA GLY A 27 -0.19 -8.41 1.45
C GLY A 27 -1.40 -9.16 0.92
N GLN A 28 -2.03 -10.00 1.76
CA GLN A 28 -3.23 -10.75 1.41
C GLN A 28 -4.41 -9.81 1.14
N GLN A 29 -4.67 -8.86 2.03
CA GLN A 29 -5.77 -7.92 1.90
C GLN A 29 -5.61 -7.02 0.66
N ALA A 30 -4.39 -6.55 0.37
CA ALA A 30 -4.09 -5.78 -0.82
C ALA A 30 -4.30 -6.61 -2.10
N GLY A 31 -3.90 -7.88 -2.09
CA GLY A 31 -4.18 -8.83 -3.18
C GLY A 31 -5.68 -9.03 -3.43
N ASP A 32 -6.47 -9.16 -2.38
CA ASP A 32 -7.93 -9.28 -2.46
C ASP A 32 -8.58 -8.03 -3.04
N ILE A 33 -8.15 -6.85 -2.58
CA ILE A 33 -8.61 -5.56 -3.11
C ILE A 33 -8.23 -5.43 -4.60
N GLY A 34 -7.01 -5.82 -4.99
CA GLY A 34 -6.59 -5.83 -6.40
C GLY A 34 -7.51 -6.68 -7.29
N ARG A 35 -7.94 -7.86 -6.81
CA ARG A 35 -8.91 -8.72 -7.51
C ARG A 35 -10.30 -8.09 -7.60
N GLN A 36 -10.76 -7.42 -6.55
CA GLN A 36 -12.02 -6.68 -6.57
C GLN A 36 -12.00 -5.52 -7.57
N ILE A 37 -10.91 -4.73 -7.58
CA ILE A 37 -10.73 -3.64 -8.55
C ILE A 37 -10.81 -4.17 -9.98
N ASN A 38 -10.14 -5.28 -10.30
CA ASN A 38 -10.22 -5.89 -11.64
C ASN A 38 -11.64 -6.28 -12.01
N THR A 39 -12.40 -6.83 -11.05
CA THR A 39 -13.80 -7.22 -11.27
C THR A 39 -14.67 -6.00 -11.55
N TYR A 40 -14.54 -4.95 -10.75
CA TYR A 40 -15.28 -3.69 -10.96
C TYR A 40 -14.87 -3.01 -12.27
N ALA A 41 -13.58 -2.98 -12.61
CA ALA A 41 -13.08 -2.39 -13.85
C ALA A 41 -13.64 -3.10 -15.09
N GLN A 42 -13.71 -4.43 -15.06
CA GLN A 42 -14.35 -5.21 -16.13
C GLN A 42 -15.84 -4.90 -16.27
N GLN A 43 -16.56 -4.80 -15.15
CA GLN A 43 -17.98 -4.43 -15.16
C GLN A 43 -18.21 -3.00 -15.66
N VAL A 44 -17.35 -2.04 -15.29
CA VAL A 44 -17.38 -0.68 -15.83
C VAL A 44 -17.14 -0.71 -17.35
N GLY A 45 -16.21 -1.54 -17.82
CA GLY A 45 -15.98 -1.75 -19.25
C GLY A 45 -17.22 -2.25 -19.99
N GLN A 46 -17.90 -3.26 -19.44
CA GLN A 46 -19.15 -3.79 -19.99
C GLN A 46 -20.29 -2.76 -19.98
N LEU A 47 -20.42 -1.98 -18.91
CA LEU A 47 -21.42 -0.92 -18.82
C LEU A 47 -21.14 0.21 -19.82
N ASN A 48 -19.88 0.60 -20.01
CA ASN A 48 -19.48 1.55 -21.05
C ASN A 48 -19.95 1.09 -22.43
N ASP A 49 -19.70 -0.18 -22.78
CA ASP A 49 -20.16 -0.75 -24.05
C ASP A 49 -21.69 -0.74 -24.20
N GLN A 50 -22.43 -1.05 -23.14
CA GLN A 50 -23.90 -1.05 -23.15
C GLN A 50 -24.47 0.36 -23.27
N ILE A 51 -23.92 1.32 -22.51
CA ILE A 51 -24.34 2.72 -22.51
C ILE A 51 -24.04 3.34 -23.87
N SER A 52 -22.84 3.12 -24.42
CA SER A 52 -22.46 3.66 -25.73
C SER A 52 -23.38 3.12 -26.84
N LYS A 53 -23.72 1.82 -26.81
CA LYS A 53 -24.70 1.23 -27.74
C LYS A 53 -26.11 1.83 -27.58
N ALA A 54 -26.57 2.01 -26.36
CA ALA A 54 -27.89 2.60 -26.09
C ALA A 54 -27.98 4.05 -26.61
N LEU A 55 -26.94 4.86 -26.36
CA LEU A 55 -26.86 6.24 -26.83
C LEU A 55 -26.69 6.33 -28.34
N ALA A 56 -26.04 5.36 -28.98
CA ALA A 56 -25.96 5.28 -30.44
C ALA A 56 -27.32 4.98 -31.10
N ILE A 57 -28.19 4.23 -30.42
CA ILE A 57 -29.55 3.90 -30.90
C ILE A 57 -30.52 5.05 -30.64
N ASN A 58 -30.51 5.61 -29.42
CA ASN A 58 -31.37 6.73 -29.06
C ASN A 58 -30.61 7.76 -28.21
N PRO A 59 -30.02 8.80 -28.84
CA PRO A 59 -29.26 9.83 -28.15
C PRO A 59 -30.05 10.61 -27.09
N ASN A 60 -31.39 10.63 -27.19
CA ASN A 60 -32.26 11.41 -26.32
C ASN A 60 -32.85 10.58 -25.16
N ALA A 61 -32.52 9.30 -25.05
CA ALA A 61 -32.98 8.41 -23.99
C ALA A 61 -31.79 7.73 -23.30
N PRO A 62 -31.05 8.44 -22.43
CA PRO A 62 -29.94 7.86 -21.69
C PRO A 62 -30.43 6.72 -20.78
N PRO A 63 -29.70 5.60 -20.71
CA PRO A 63 -30.06 4.48 -19.83
C PRO A 63 -29.63 4.80 -18.39
N ASN A 64 -30.46 5.55 -17.66
CA ASN A 64 -30.14 6.05 -16.31
C ASN A 64 -29.73 4.94 -15.34
N ASP A 65 -30.41 3.79 -15.32
CA ASP A 65 -30.05 2.66 -14.45
C ASP A 65 -28.63 2.13 -14.72
N LEU A 66 -28.18 2.12 -15.97
CA LEU A 66 -26.83 1.69 -16.34
C LEU A 66 -25.79 2.74 -15.96
N LEU A 67 -26.13 4.02 -16.08
CA LEU A 67 -25.29 5.14 -15.64
C LEU A 67 -25.07 5.06 -14.12
N ASP A 68 -26.14 4.85 -13.35
CA ASP A 68 -26.08 4.71 -11.89
C ASP A 68 -25.26 3.50 -11.45
N GLN A 69 -25.44 2.35 -12.11
CA GLN A 69 -24.64 1.16 -11.84
C GLN A 69 -23.16 1.41 -12.12
N ARG A 70 -22.83 2.10 -13.21
CA ARG A 70 -21.45 2.42 -13.56
C ARG A 70 -20.83 3.35 -12.51
N ASP A 71 -21.55 4.39 -12.13
CA ASP A 71 -21.05 5.38 -11.18
C ASP A 71 -20.87 4.77 -9.78
N LEU A 72 -21.75 3.85 -9.37
CA LEU A 72 -21.56 3.05 -8.15
C LEU A 72 -20.27 2.22 -8.20
N LEU A 73 -19.97 1.57 -9.32
CA LEU A 73 -18.74 0.79 -9.48
C LEU A 73 -17.49 1.67 -9.50
N ILE A 74 -17.55 2.83 -10.16
CA ILE A 74 -16.47 3.82 -10.14
C ILE A 74 -16.20 4.28 -8.70
N ASN A 75 -17.24 4.55 -7.91
CA ASN A 75 -17.10 4.90 -6.50
C ASN A 75 -16.49 3.77 -5.65
N LYS A 76 -16.83 2.51 -5.94
CA LYS A 76 -16.20 1.35 -5.28
C LYS A 76 -14.72 1.23 -5.64
N ILE A 77 -14.35 1.50 -6.88
CA ILE A 77 -12.95 1.52 -7.32
C ILE A 77 -12.20 2.67 -6.63
N SER A 78 -12.75 3.89 -6.61
CA SER A 78 -12.09 5.09 -6.05
C SER A 78 -11.85 4.99 -4.54
N ALA A 79 -12.70 4.27 -3.80
CA ALA A 79 -12.46 3.94 -2.39
C ALA A 79 -11.25 3.00 -2.18
N GLN A 80 -10.92 2.20 -3.19
CA GLN A 80 -9.87 1.18 -3.11
C GLN A 80 -8.53 1.66 -3.68
N ILE A 81 -8.55 2.44 -4.75
CA ILE A 81 -7.36 2.99 -5.42
C ILE A 81 -7.67 4.35 -6.06
N ASP A 82 -6.68 5.25 -6.05
CA ASP A 82 -6.82 6.57 -6.68
C ASP A 82 -7.03 6.47 -8.20
N VAL A 83 -8.21 6.92 -8.67
CA VAL A 83 -8.59 6.95 -10.08
C VAL A 83 -9.22 8.30 -10.46
N LYS A 84 -8.93 8.73 -11.68
CA LYS A 84 -9.56 9.84 -12.36
C LYS A 84 -10.47 9.31 -13.46
N ALA A 85 -11.74 9.69 -13.41
CA ALA A 85 -12.72 9.40 -14.45
C ALA A 85 -12.76 10.53 -15.49
N THR A 86 -12.80 10.17 -16.77
CA THR A 86 -12.91 11.09 -17.90
C THR A 86 -13.91 10.57 -18.93
N ALA A 87 -14.87 11.40 -19.33
CA ALA A 87 -15.83 11.05 -20.37
C ALA A 87 -15.22 11.29 -21.76
N ASP A 88 -15.49 10.38 -22.70
CA ASP A 88 -15.04 10.50 -24.10
C ASP A 88 -16.03 11.23 -25.02
N GLY A 89 -17.20 11.62 -24.47
CA GLY A 89 -18.30 12.25 -25.22
C GLY A 89 -19.15 11.29 -26.05
N GLN A 90 -18.85 9.98 -26.02
CA GLN A 90 -19.51 8.92 -26.80
C GLN A 90 -20.19 7.88 -25.88
N GLY A 91 -20.37 8.26 -24.60
CA GLY A 91 -21.02 7.43 -23.58
C GLY A 91 -20.04 6.64 -22.70
N ASN A 92 -18.75 6.56 -23.05
CA ASN A 92 -17.78 5.82 -22.25
C ASN A 92 -17.13 6.73 -21.20
N ILE A 93 -16.80 6.11 -20.06
CA ILE A 93 -15.94 6.70 -19.05
C ILE A 93 -14.62 5.94 -19.04
N ASN A 94 -13.55 6.66 -19.33
CA ASN A 94 -12.18 6.18 -19.19
C ASN A 94 -11.70 6.43 -17.77
N LEU A 95 -11.18 5.39 -17.13
CA LEU A 95 -10.60 5.45 -15.80
C LEU A 95 -9.08 5.38 -15.93
N SER A 96 -8.39 6.43 -15.47
CA SER A 96 -6.94 6.45 -15.38
C SER A 96 -6.51 6.60 -13.93
N LEU A 97 -5.47 5.91 -13.50
CA LEU A 97 -4.84 6.14 -12.20
C LEU A 97 -4.21 7.55 -12.16
N GLY A 98 -3.95 8.09 -10.97
CA GLY A 98 -3.25 9.38 -10.79
C GLY A 98 -1.88 9.46 -11.50
N SER A 99 -1.30 8.32 -11.85
CA SER A 99 -0.09 8.16 -12.67
C SER A 99 -0.26 8.42 -14.17
N GLY A 100 -1.50 8.56 -14.66
CA GLY A 100 -1.86 8.66 -16.07
C GLY A 100 -2.12 7.33 -16.77
N GLN A 101 -1.86 6.19 -16.12
CA GLN A 101 -2.06 4.86 -16.69
C GLN A 101 -3.54 4.48 -16.70
N ALA A 102 -4.06 4.00 -17.84
CA ALA A 102 -5.47 3.67 -18.00
C ALA A 102 -5.82 2.30 -17.37
N LEU A 103 -6.70 2.32 -16.36
CA LEU A 103 -7.32 1.14 -15.77
C LEU A 103 -8.51 0.65 -16.62
N VAL A 104 -9.30 1.57 -17.16
CA VAL A 104 -10.35 1.29 -18.15
C VAL A 104 -10.23 2.27 -19.30
N LEU A 105 -10.13 1.77 -20.52
CA LEU A 105 -10.06 2.57 -21.75
C LEU A 105 -10.97 1.96 -22.81
N ASN A 106 -11.92 2.73 -23.34
CA ASN A 106 -12.82 2.31 -24.42
C ASN A 106 -13.46 0.92 -24.17
N GLY A 107 -14.02 0.72 -22.98
CA GLY A 107 -14.66 -0.54 -22.59
C GLY A 107 -13.69 -1.66 -22.16
N THR A 108 -12.38 -1.50 -22.35
CA THR A 108 -11.38 -2.52 -22.00
C THR A 108 -10.70 -2.22 -20.67
N ALA A 109 -10.69 -3.19 -19.75
CA ALA A 109 -10.01 -3.10 -18.47
C ALA A 109 -8.57 -3.64 -18.54
N THR A 110 -7.61 -2.85 -18.07
CA THR A 110 -6.20 -3.29 -17.93
C THR A 110 -6.04 -4.04 -16.61
N PRO A 111 -5.44 -5.25 -16.59
CA PRO A 111 -5.26 -6.02 -15.36
C PRO A 111 -4.35 -5.30 -14.35
N LEU A 112 -4.85 -5.11 -13.13
CA LEU A 112 -4.07 -4.74 -11.96
C LEU A 112 -3.60 -6.00 -11.24
N THR A 113 -2.29 -6.17 -11.11
CA THR A 113 -1.67 -7.23 -10.33
C THR A 113 -1.09 -6.64 -9.05
N VAL A 114 -1.54 -7.12 -7.90
CA VAL A 114 -1.01 -6.73 -6.58
C VAL A 114 -0.28 -7.92 -6.00
N GLY A 115 0.98 -7.72 -5.65
CA GLY A 115 1.83 -8.73 -5.00
C GLY A 115 2.45 -8.19 -3.72
N ASN A 116 2.95 -9.09 -2.88
CA ASN A 116 3.71 -8.74 -1.68
C ASN A 116 5.05 -9.50 -1.65
N PRO A 117 6.00 -9.18 -2.55
CA PRO A 117 7.34 -9.75 -2.48
C PRO A 117 8.05 -9.35 -1.17
N PRO A 118 9.20 -9.96 -0.83
CA PRO A 118 9.95 -9.63 0.40
C PRO A 118 10.36 -8.15 0.54
N SER A 119 10.39 -7.39 -0.57
CA SER A 119 10.63 -5.94 -0.59
C SER A 119 9.42 -5.10 -0.20
N GLY A 120 8.26 -5.72 0.04
CA GLY A 120 6.98 -5.08 0.28
C GLY A 120 6.05 -5.13 -0.94
N LEU A 121 4.86 -4.56 -0.78
CA LEU A 121 3.79 -4.45 -1.74
C LEU A 121 4.29 -3.90 -3.07
N SER A 122 3.88 -4.56 -4.13
CA SER A 122 4.15 -4.21 -5.51
C SER A 122 2.84 -4.21 -6.28
N MET A 123 2.64 -3.19 -7.10
CA MET A 123 1.45 -3.04 -7.92
C MET A 123 1.86 -2.83 -9.38
N MET A 124 1.36 -3.71 -10.25
CA MET A 124 1.59 -3.64 -11.69
C MET A 124 0.27 -3.45 -12.42
N LEU A 125 0.20 -2.47 -13.31
CA LEU A 125 -0.92 -2.32 -14.24
C LEU A 125 -0.44 -2.75 -15.63
N GLY A 126 -0.93 -3.91 -16.09
CA GLY A 126 -0.33 -4.62 -17.22
C GLY A 126 1.15 -4.87 -16.96
N ASN A 127 2.04 -4.32 -17.79
CA ASN A 127 3.49 -4.44 -17.65
C ASN A 127 4.15 -3.24 -16.94
N THR A 128 3.37 -2.27 -16.47
CA THR A 128 3.91 -1.05 -15.84
C THR A 128 3.86 -1.15 -14.33
N ASP A 129 5.01 -0.98 -13.67
CA ASP A 129 5.11 -0.82 -12.21
C ASP A 129 4.54 0.56 -11.81
N ILE A 130 3.45 0.53 -11.03
CA ILE A 130 2.76 1.72 -10.54
C ILE A 130 2.93 1.90 -9.03
N THR A 131 3.71 1.04 -8.37
CA THR A 131 3.77 0.94 -6.90
C THR A 131 3.96 2.29 -6.23
N THR A 132 4.98 3.07 -6.63
CA THR A 132 5.29 4.37 -6.02
C THR A 132 4.32 5.50 -6.42
N LYS A 133 3.42 5.24 -7.36
CA LYS A 133 2.46 6.21 -7.87
C LYS A 133 1.06 6.05 -7.27
N VAL A 134 0.83 5.00 -6.49
CA VAL A 134 -0.44 4.78 -5.79
C VAL A 134 -0.40 5.53 -4.46
N THR A 135 -1.10 6.65 -4.40
CA THR A 135 -1.10 7.55 -3.23
C THR A 135 -2.44 7.58 -2.49
N GLY A 136 -3.54 7.22 -3.14
CA GLY A 136 -4.89 7.26 -2.58
C GLY A 136 -5.60 5.91 -2.55
N GLY A 137 -6.77 5.92 -1.90
CA GLY A 137 -7.56 4.72 -1.63
C GLY A 137 -6.95 3.82 -0.56
N THR A 138 -7.65 2.72 -0.28
CA THR A 138 -7.21 1.73 0.72
C THR A 138 -5.84 1.12 0.37
N LEU A 139 -5.56 0.86 -0.91
CA LEU A 139 -4.26 0.35 -1.37
C LEU A 139 -3.11 1.34 -1.15
N GLY A 140 -3.34 2.64 -1.36
CA GLY A 140 -2.34 3.68 -1.07
C GLY A 140 -2.03 3.76 0.43
N GLY A 141 -3.05 3.67 1.28
CA GLY A 141 -2.87 3.63 2.74
C GLY A 141 -2.10 2.38 3.21
N MET A 142 -2.38 1.21 2.64
CA MET A 142 -1.64 -0.02 2.92
C MET A 142 -0.17 0.07 2.50
N LEU A 143 0.08 0.60 1.30
CA LEU A 143 1.44 0.84 0.81
C LEU A 143 2.18 1.82 1.73
N GLN A 144 1.52 2.88 2.17
CA GLN A 144 2.09 3.84 3.11
C GLN A 144 2.43 3.18 4.45
N ALA A 145 1.51 2.42 5.04
CA ALA A 145 1.75 1.71 6.30
C ALA A 145 2.93 0.75 6.19
N GLN A 146 3.05 0.03 5.08
CA GLN A 146 4.15 -0.90 4.90
C GLN A 146 5.49 -0.23 4.66
N SER A 147 5.53 0.78 3.78
CA SER A 147 6.78 1.45 3.39
C SER A 147 7.28 2.46 4.43
N GLN A 148 6.39 3.11 5.17
CA GLN A 148 6.74 4.18 6.13
C GLN A 148 6.73 3.72 7.59
N LEU A 149 6.12 2.59 7.91
CA LEU A 149 6.06 2.07 9.29
C LEU A 149 6.66 0.66 9.39
N ILE A 150 6.08 -0.34 8.72
CA ILE A 150 6.43 -1.75 8.96
C ILE A 150 7.89 -2.03 8.56
N THR A 151 8.26 -1.65 7.34
CA THR A 151 9.60 -1.90 6.82
C THR A 151 10.67 -1.16 7.63
N PRO A 152 10.52 0.15 7.93
CA PRO A 152 11.44 0.85 8.84
C PRO A 152 11.54 0.23 10.24
N LEU A 153 10.42 -0.19 10.84
CA LEU A 153 10.45 -0.85 12.16
C LEU A 153 11.19 -2.18 12.12
N ARG A 154 10.91 -3.03 11.12
CA ARG A 154 11.61 -4.30 10.95
C ARG A 154 13.09 -4.10 10.67
N ASN A 155 13.45 -3.03 9.96
CA ASN A 155 14.83 -2.64 9.73
C ASN A 155 15.53 -2.17 11.01
N GLN A 156 14.91 -1.31 11.80
CA GLN A 156 15.46 -0.78 13.06
C GLN A 156 15.61 -1.89 14.11
N LEU A 157 14.60 -2.74 14.28
CA LEU A 157 14.70 -3.93 15.12
C LEU A 157 15.75 -4.90 14.58
N GLY A 158 15.80 -5.01 13.26
CA GLY A 158 16.79 -5.76 12.52
C GLY A 158 18.22 -5.32 12.78
N GLN A 159 18.51 -4.03 12.90
CA GLN A 159 19.86 -3.53 13.20
C GLN A 159 20.39 -4.05 14.55
N ALA A 160 19.50 -4.41 15.48
CA ALA A 160 19.87 -5.05 16.73
C ALA A 160 20.19 -6.55 16.59
N GLY A 161 19.81 -7.18 15.46
CA GLY A 161 20.11 -8.58 15.15
C GLY A 161 21.07 -8.71 13.96
N THR A 162 22.03 -9.62 14.03
CA THR A 162 22.94 -9.87 12.90
C THR A 162 22.53 -11.18 12.21
N GLY A 163 21.48 -11.10 11.39
CA GLY A 163 20.89 -12.24 10.69
C GLY A 163 21.52 -12.47 9.31
N ALA A 164 21.86 -13.72 8.99
CA ALA A 164 22.58 -14.11 7.77
C ALA A 164 21.91 -13.63 6.47
N VAL A 165 22.70 -12.91 5.66
CA VAL A 165 22.47 -12.52 4.26
C VAL A 165 23.54 -13.22 3.40
N SER A 166 23.31 -13.44 2.11
CA SER A 166 24.28 -14.02 1.16
C SER A 166 25.53 -13.15 0.89
N GLY A 167 25.78 -12.16 1.74
CA GLY A 167 26.95 -11.29 1.75
C GLY A 167 27.69 -11.40 3.08
N THR A 168 28.98 -11.08 3.07
CA THR A 168 29.78 -11.04 4.30
C THR A 168 29.54 -9.71 5.00
N PHE A 169 29.01 -9.74 6.22
CA PHE A 169 29.04 -8.57 7.10
C PHE A 169 30.50 -8.23 7.41
N THR A 170 30.92 -7.04 7.03
CA THR A 170 32.26 -6.54 7.33
C THR A 170 32.29 -5.93 8.71
N ASP A 171 31.32 -5.05 8.98
CA ASP A 171 31.09 -4.44 10.29
C ASP A 171 29.58 -4.21 10.50
N PRO A 172 28.92 -5.05 11.31
CA PRO A 172 27.49 -4.90 11.58
C PRO A 172 27.10 -3.56 12.21
N SER A 173 28.04 -2.86 12.86
CA SER A 173 27.78 -1.57 13.51
C SER A 173 27.52 -0.44 12.50
N LEU A 174 27.97 -0.61 11.25
CA LEU A 174 27.76 0.31 10.14
C LEU A 174 26.44 0.09 9.40
N LEU A 175 25.66 -0.94 9.78
CA LEU A 175 24.34 -1.18 9.17
C LEU A 175 23.37 -0.07 9.55
N THR A 176 22.85 0.62 8.55
CA THR A 176 21.91 1.75 8.73
C THR A 176 20.43 1.34 8.70
N GLY A 177 20.16 0.04 8.51
CA GLY A 177 18.81 -0.50 8.28
C GLY A 177 18.17 -0.05 6.96
N GLN A 178 18.96 0.50 6.04
CA GLN A 178 18.48 0.75 4.69
C GLN A 178 18.30 -0.55 3.92
N THR A 179 17.22 -0.65 3.16
CA THR A 179 17.00 -1.70 2.16
C THR A 179 17.42 -1.18 0.79
N TYR A 180 17.77 -2.09 -0.12
CA TYR A 180 18.21 -1.73 -1.47
C TYR A 180 17.54 -2.60 -2.52
N THR A 181 17.33 -2.03 -3.70
CA THR A 181 16.89 -2.76 -4.89
C THR A 181 17.96 -2.64 -5.97
N ALA A 182 18.43 -3.77 -6.48
CA ALA A 182 19.34 -3.84 -7.61
C ALA A 182 18.57 -4.29 -8.85
N ARG A 183 18.56 -3.49 -9.93
CA ARG A 183 17.95 -3.85 -11.22
C ARG A 183 19.02 -4.01 -12.29
N TYR A 184 19.00 -5.10 -13.04
CA TYR A 184 19.97 -5.32 -14.12
C TYR A 184 19.49 -4.66 -15.42
N ASP A 185 20.31 -3.77 -16.00
CA ASP A 185 19.97 -3.01 -17.21
C ASP A 185 20.41 -3.68 -18.53
N GLY A 186 21.02 -4.87 -18.45
CA GLY A 186 21.63 -5.56 -19.59
C GLY A 186 23.15 -5.43 -19.66
N SER A 187 23.76 -4.61 -18.80
CA SER A 187 25.22 -4.51 -18.65
C SER A 187 25.64 -4.50 -17.18
N ASN A 188 24.97 -3.69 -16.36
CA ASN A 188 25.29 -3.49 -14.95
C ASN A 188 24.06 -3.63 -14.04
N TRP A 189 24.31 -3.95 -12.78
CA TRP A 189 23.34 -3.81 -11.70
C TRP A 189 23.26 -2.35 -11.27
N GLN A 190 22.06 -1.77 -11.36
CA GLN A 190 21.74 -0.45 -10.86
C GLN A 190 21.12 -0.57 -9.48
N VAL A 191 21.91 -0.29 -8.44
CA VAL A 191 21.50 -0.42 -7.03
C VAL A 191 20.99 0.91 -6.51
N ARG A 192 19.77 0.92 -5.95
CA ARG A 192 19.16 2.08 -5.29
C ARG A 192 18.76 1.75 -3.87
N THR A 193 18.75 2.75 -2.99
CA THR A 193 18.13 2.64 -1.67
C THR A 193 16.61 2.56 -1.81
N GLN A 194 15.96 1.91 -0.86
CA GLN A 194 14.51 1.87 -0.72
C GLN A 194 14.14 2.41 0.67
N PRO A 195 13.33 3.49 0.78
CA PRO A 195 12.78 4.27 -0.33
C PRO A 195 13.88 4.99 -1.15
N ASP A 196 13.61 5.20 -2.43
CA ASP A 196 14.51 5.91 -3.33
C ASP A 196 14.64 7.37 -2.84
N ASN A 197 15.85 7.81 -2.59
CA ASN A 197 16.16 9.15 -2.13
C ASN A 197 16.51 10.11 -3.29
N GLY A 198 16.37 9.65 -4.54
CA GLY A 198 16.71 10.41 -5.74
C GLY A 198 18.22 10.45 -6.02
N ALA A 199 19.05 9.74 -5.24
CA ALA A 199 20.47 9.61 -5.54
C ALA A 199 20.69 8.78 -6.80
N ALA A 200 21.80 9.07 -7.50
CA ALA A 200 22.22 8.25 -8.62
C ALA A 200 22.42 6.79 -8.17
N PRO A 201 21.96 5.80 -8.96
CA PRO A 201 22.16 4.40 -8.63
C PRO A 201 23.65 4.07 -8.58
N VAL A 202 24.03 3.18 -7.66
CA VAL A 202 25.37 2.60 -7.63
C VAL A 202 25.41 1.53 -8.72
N SER A 203 26.22 1.77 -9.76
CA SER A 203 26.40 0.85 -10.88
C SER A 203 27.47 -0.19 -10.55
N VAL A 204 27.10 -1.47 -10.59
CA VAL A 204 28.01 -2.60 -10.32
C VAL A 204 28.03 -3.55 -11.50
N ALA A 205 29.21 -3.92 -11.99
CA ALA A 205 29.34 -4.88 -13.08
C ALA A 205 28.75 -6.26 -12.71
N SER A 206 28.29 -7.02 -13.71
CA SER A 206 27.96 -8.44 -13.52
C SER A 206 29.21 -9.21 -13.06
N GLY A 207 29.10 -10.00 -11.99
CA GLY A 207 30.28 -10.62 -11.35
C GLY A 207 31.06 -9.70 -10.40
N GLY A 208 30.64 -8.43 -10.27
CA GLY A 208 31.30 -7.41 -9.46
C GLY A 208 30.85 -7.37 -8.01
N ALA A 209 31.75 -6.90 -7.15
CA ALA A 209 31.47 -6.71 -5.73
C ALA A 209 30.72 -5.38 -5.49
N LEU A 210 29.69 -5.46 -4.65
CA LEU A 210 28.97 -4.32 -4.10
C LEU A 210 29.40 -4.13 -2.65
N SER A 211 29.89 -2.94 -2.31
CA SER A 211 30.17 -2.54 -0.94
C SER A 211 29.11 -1.55 -0.48
N LEU A 212 28.41 -1.92 0.59
CA LEU A 212 27.42 -1.12 1.29
C LEU A 212 27.93 -0.88 2.73
N PRO A 213 27.40 0.11 3.45
CA PRO A 213 27.71 0.30 4.87
C PRO A 213 27.50 -1.02 5.66
N GLY A 214 28.59 -1.57 6.19
CA GLY A 214 28.59 -2.81 6.99
C GLY A 214 28.39 -4.13 6.24
N LEU A 215 28.25 -4.10 4.92
CA LEU A 215 27.92 -5.29 4.11
C LEU A 215 28.69 -5.30 2.79
N ASN A 216 29.44 -6.36 2.55
CA ASN A 216 30.01 -6.65 1.23
C ASN A 216 29.27 -7.83 0.59
N MET A 217 28.89 -7.66 -0.68
CA MET A 217 28.23 -8.70 -1.46
C MET A 217 28.89 -8.84 -2.83
N ASN A 218 28.74 -10.00 -3.45
CA ASN A 218 29.15 -10.20 -4.84
C ASN A 218 27.94 -10.62 -5.67
N PHE A 219 27.76 -9.99 -6.83
CA PHE A 219 26.79 -10.48 -7.80
C PHE A 219 27.39 -11.67 -8.54
N SER A 220 26.65 -12.77 -8.66
CA SER A 220 27.09 -13.97 -9.38
C SER A 220 26.00 -14.46 -10.33
N GLY A 221 26.37 -15.34 -11.26
CA GLY A 221 25.47 -15.84 -12.30
C GLY A 221 25.40 -14.95 -13.55
N THR A 222 24.50 -15.31 -14.47
CA THR A 222 24.26 -14.59 -15.73
C THR A 222 22.88 -13.90 -15.68
N PRO A 223 22.80 -12.65 -15.22
CA PRO A 223 21.52 -11.95 -15.13
C PRO A 223 20.95 -11.64 -16.50
N GLN A 224 19.62 -11.58 -16.58
CA GLN A 224 18.85 -11.12 -17.73
C GLN A 224 18.41 -9.67 -17.53
N THR A 225 18.31 -8.89 -18.62
CA THR A 225 17.80 -7.52 -18.54
C THR A 225 16.43 -7.50 -17.90
N GLY A 226 16.27 -6.66 -16.87
CA GLY A 226 15.04 -6.58 -16.08
C GLY A 226 15.06 -7.42 -14.80
N ASP A 227 16.08 -8.23 -14.56
CA ASP A 227 16.25 -8.94 -13.29
C ASP A 227 16.30 -7.95 -12.11
N VAL A 228 15.63 -8.32 -11.02
CA VAL A 228 15.55 -7.50 -9.79
C VAL A 228 16.00 -8.33 -8.59
N LEU A 229 16.92 -7.79 -7.81
CA LEU A 229 17.37 -8.34 -6.54
C LEU A 229 17.06 -7.36 -5.41
N ASN A 230 16.36 -7.86 -4.40
CA ASN A 230 16.05 -7.12 -3.19
C ASN A 230 17.07 -7.46 -2.11
N ILE A 231 17.68 -6.44 -1.53
CA ILE A 231 18.76 -6.56 -0.55
C ILE A 231 18.22 -5.97 0.75
N LEU A 232 18.00 -6.83 1.73
CA LEU A 232 17.40 -6.46 3.02
C LEU A 232 18.35 -6.86 4.17
N PRO A 233 19.39 -6.05 4.46
CA PRO A 233 20.46 -6.44 5.37
C PRO A 233 19.98 -6.77 6.79
N THR A 234 18.96 -6.06 7.26
CA THR A 234 18.50 -6.13 8.65
C THR A 234 17.08 -6.67 8.80
N VAL A 235 16.22 -6.66 7.77
CA VAL A 235 14.85 -7.20 7.87
C VAL A 235 14.88 -8.66 8.34
N GLY A 236 14.14 -8.94 9.42
CA GLY A 236 14.04 -10.29 9.98
C GLY A 236 15.26 -10.76 10.76
N ALA A 237 16.30 -9.93 10.91
CA ALA A 237 17.48 -10.29 11.69
C ALA A 237 17.17 -10.37 13.20
N ALA A 238 16.25 -9.53 13.69
CA ALA A 238 15.75 -9.60 15.06
C ALA A 238 15.15 -10.97 15.41
N GLY A 239 14.42 -11.59 14.46
CA GLY A 239 13.83 -12.92 14.62
C GLY A 239 14.82 -14.08 14.61
N LYS A 240 16.09 -13.80 14.28
CA LYS A 240 17.18 -14.80 14.25
C LYS A 240 18.10 -14.72 15.47
N ILE A 241 17.85 -13.79 16.39
CA ILE A 241 18.68 -13.65 17.59
C ILE A 241 18.49 -14.90 18.47
N ASN A 242 19.61 -15.50 18.86
CA ASN A 242 19.62 -16.63 19.80
C ASN A 242 20.71 -16.44 20.87
N VAL A 243 20.54 -17.16 21.98
CA VAL A 243 21.58 -17.29 23.00
C VAL A 243 22.44 -18.49 22.62
N VAL A 244 23.70 -18.26 22.23
CA VAL A 244 24.63 -19.35 21.86
C VAL A 244 25.18 -20.05 23.11
N GLN A 245 25.54 -19.28 24.14
CA GLN A 245 26.07 -19.83 25.39
C GLN A 245 24.93 -20.26 26.32
N GLN A 246 24.74 -21.57 26.50
CA GLN A 246 23.67 -22.13 27.34
C GLN A 246 24.13 -22.49 28.75
N ASN A 247 25.45 -22.52 29.00
CA ASN A 247 26.01 -22.91 30.29
C ASN A 247 26.60 -21.70 31.02
N ALA A 248 26.25 -21.55 32.29
CA ALA A 248 26.75 -20.44 33.12
C ALA A 248 28.28 -20.45 33.25
N SER A 249 28.90 -21.63 33.30
CA SER A 249 30.36 -21.80 33.35
C SER A 249 31.07 -21.36 32.06
N GLY A 250 30.35 -21.24 30.95
CA GLY A 250 30.90 -20.76 29.69
C GLY A 250 30.83 -19.24 29.52
N ILE A 251 30.38 -18.50 30.55
CA ILE A 251 30.41 -17.04 30.56
C ILE A 251 31.79 -16.58 31.03
N ALA A 252 32.56 -15.94 30.14
CA ALA A 252 33.88 -15.40 30.46
C ALA A 252 33.76 -14.10 31.28
N ALA A 253 33.69 -14.22 32.61
CA ALA A 253 33.57 -13.07 33.51
C ALA A 253 34.90 -12.33 33.77
N ALA A 254 36.01 -13.05 33.73
CA ALA A 254 37.35 -12.56 34.01
C ALA A 254 38.07 -12.08 32.74
N ALA A 255 39.07 -11.21 32.90
CA ALA A 255 39.96 -10.83 31.81
C ALA A 255 40.74 -12.05 31.26
N ALA A 256 41.21 -11.95 30.01
CA ALA A 256 42.02 -13.01 29.40
C ALA A 256 43.32 -13.25 30.19
N GLY A 257 43.68 -14.52 30.40
CA GLY A 257 44.92 -14.92 31.08
C GLY A 257 44.83 -14.99 32.61
N GLN A 258 43.67 -14.77 33.21
CA GLN A 258 43.47 -14.93 34.66
C GLN A 258 43.53 -16.42 35.08
N PRO A 259 44.04 -16.74 36.28
CA PRO A 259 44.07 -18.10 36.78
C PRO A 259 42.65 -18.66 37.01
N ALA A 260 42.53 -19.99 37.03
CA ALA A 260 41.28 -20.64 37.37
C ALA A 260 40.75 -20.14 38.74
N TYR A 261 39.44 -19.94 38.85
CA TYR A 261 38.76 -19.41 40.04
C TYR A 261 39.12 -17.96 40.42
N ALA A 262 39.75 -17.21 39.52
CA ALA A 262 39.85 -15.76 39.66
C ALA A 262 38.43 -15.18 39.83
N ARG A 263 38.21 -14.43 40.93
CA ARG A 263 36.94 -13.73 41.20
C ARG A 263 36.84 -12.39 40.45
N ASP A 264 37.45 -12.35 39.27
CA ASP A 264 37.50 -11.17 38.40
C ASP A 264 36.19 -11.06 37.61
N ASN A 265 35.59 -9.86 37.61
CA ASN A 265 34.35 -9.51 36.93
C ASN A 265 34.53 -8.41 35.87
N THR A 266 35.76 -8.13 35.45
CA THR A 266 36.10 -7.07 34.49
C THR A 266 35.27 -7.17 33.20
N GLN A 267 35.08 -8.37 32.66
CA GLN A 267 34.29 -8.56 31.44
C GLN A 267 32.78 -8.44 31.67
N ILE A 268 32.30 -8.73 32.88
CA ILE A 268 30.89 -8.47 33.24
C ILE A 268 30.62 -6.97 33.31
N ASN A 269 31.56 -6.18 33.84
CA ASN A 269 31.44 -4.72 33.83
C ASN A 269 31.48 -4.17 32.40
N ALA A 270 32.35 -4.70 31.53
CA ALA A 270 32.38 -4.34 30.11
C ALA A 270 31.05 -4.68 29.41
N LEU A 271 30.48 -5.87 29.67
CA LEU A 271 29.17 -6.26 29.15
C LEU A 271 28.04 -5.35 29.64
N PHE A 272 28.07 -4.92 30.90
CA PHE A 272 27.11 -3.97 31.44
C PHE A 272 27.22 -2.61 30.73
N ALA A 273 28.44 -2.14 30.48
CA ALA A 273 28.69 -0.89 29.75
C ALA A 273 28.21 -0.93 28.28
N LEU A 274 28.07 -2.11 27.66
CA LEU A 274 27.50 -2.22 26.31
C LEU A 274 26.04 -1.74 26.25
N SER A 275 25.30 -1.79 27.36
CA SER A 275 23.91 -1.30 27.38
C SER A 275 23.79 0.20 27.07
N SER A 276 24.80 0.99 27.42
CA SER A 276 24.86 2.44 27.17
C SER A 276 25.88 2.81 26.07
N THR A 277 26.50 1.83 25.43
CA THR A 277 27.43 2.07 24.33
C THR A 277 26.65 2.34 23.06
N ASN A 278 27.03 3.37 22.32
CA ASN A 278 26.44 3.68 21.03
C ASN A 278 27.17 2.86 19.96
N PHE A 279 26.48 1.90 19.36
CA PHE A 279 27.06 1.03 18.33
C PHE A 279 26.11 0.73 17.17
N VAL A 280 24.84 1.13 17.25
CA VAL A 280 23.85 0.88 16.20
C VAL A 280 23.86 2.04 15.20
N GLY A 281 23.97 1.73 13.90
CA GLY A 281 23.85 2.72 12.82
C GLY A 281 24.99 3.74 12.78
N GLN A 282 26.21 3.33 13.13
CA GLN A 282 27.38 4.21 13.04
C GLN A 282 27.65 4.59 11.57
N SER A 283 28.05 5.85 11.34
CA SER A 283 28.48 6.29 10.01
C SER A 283 30.00 6.24 9.92
N ALA A 284 30.52 5.58 8.88
CA ALA A 284 31.95 5.59 8.57
C ALA A 284 32.46 6.97 8.14
N VAL A 285 31.57 7.89 7.75
CA VAL A 285 31.91 9.23 7.25
C VAL A 285 31.15 10.28 8.08
N GLY A 286 31.88 11.12 8.83
CA GLY A 286 31.34 12.28 9.53
C GLY A 286 30.53 11.96 10.80
N ALA A 287 31.22 11.91 11.95
CA ALA A 287 30.74 12.26 13.29
C ALA A 287 29.29 11.87 13.69
N ASN A 288 28.86 10.63 13.42
CA ASN A 288 27.69 10.09 14.10
C ASN A 288 28.12 8.86 14.91
N ASN A 289 28.06 8.98 16.24
CA ASN A 289 28.53 7.95 17.17
C ASN A 289 27.58 6.74 17.27
N GLY A 290 26.62 6.61 16.34
CA GLY A 290 25.54 5.63 16.43
C GLY A 290 24.57 5.94 17.58
N SER A 291 23.68 4.99 17.84
CA SER A 291 22.77 5.03 19.00
C SER A 291 22.98 3.80 19.89
N SER A 292 22.62 3.93 21.16
CA SER A 292 22.53 2.76 22.04
C SER A 292 21.39 1.85 21.59
N LEU A 293 21.44 0.58 22.00
CA LEU A 293 20.36 -0.37 21.69
C LEU A 293 19.01 0.10 22.28
N SER A 294 19.01 0.63 23.50
CA SER A 294 17.80 1.16 24.14
C SER A 294 17.23 2.37 23.41
N ASP A 295 18.09 3.28 22.96
CA ASP A 295 17.64 4.47 22.22
C ASP A 295 17.05 4.07 20.87
N THR A 296 17.67 3.11 20.17
CA THR A 296 17.19 2.63 18.88
C THR A 296 15.80 1.99 19.00
N VAL A 297 15.60 1.13 20.01
CA VAL A 297 14.29 0.53 20.27
C VAL A 297 13.26 1.58 20.71
N GLY A 298 13.66 2.55 21.53
CA GLY A 298 12.80 3.67 21.95
C GLY A 298 12.37 4.57 20.79
N GLN A 299 13.29 4.88 19.87
CA GLN A 299 13.01 5.63 18.65
C GLN A 299 12.05 4.87 17.73
N ALA A 300 12.24 3.56 17.57
CA ALA A 300 11.31 2.73 16.80
C ALA A 300 9.88 2.79 17.37
N MET A 301 9.73 2.64 18.70
CA MET A 301 8.42 2.77 19.35
C MET A 301 7.83 4.17 19.20
N SER A 302 8.64 5.22 19.38
CA SER A 302 8.22 6.61 19.22
C SER A 302 7.76 6.90 17.79
N GLN A 303 8.50 6.44 16.79
CA GLN A 303 8.14 6.58 15.38
C GLN A 303 6.84 5.84 15.06
N ALA A 304 6.66 4.63 15.59
CA ALA A 304 5.42 3.90 15.43
C ALA A 304 4.21 4.64 16.01
N GLY A 305 4.36 5.19 17.21
CA GLY A 305 3.33 5.99 17.87
C GLY A 305 3.01 7.28 17.11
N ALA A 306 4.04 8.00 16.66
CA ALA A 306 3.88 9.23 15.87
C ALA A 306 3.19 8.97 14.52
N PHE A 307 3.58 7.90 13.82
CA PHE A 307 2.94 7.50 12.57
C PHE A 307 1.47 7.14 12.79
N ALA A 308 1.16 6.32 13.80
CA ALA A 308 -0.22 5.93 14.11
C ALA A 308 -1.09 7.15 14.44
N ALA A 309 -0.60 8.06 15.28
CA ALA A 309 -1.32 9.28 15.62
C ALA A 309 -1.53 10.19 14.39
N GLY A 310 -0.52 10.33 13.54
CA GLY A 310 -0.60 11.10 12.31
C GLY A 310 -1.61 10.55 11.30
N VAL A 311 -1.62 9.23 11.09
CA VAL A 311 -2.58 8.55 10.22
C VAL A 311 -4.00 8.66 10.79
N GLN A 312 -4.18 8.51 12.10
CA GLN A 312 -5.50 8.63 12.74
C GLN A 312 -6.09 10.04 12.57
N LEU A 313 -5.27 11.08 12.76
CA LEU A 313 -5.68 12.46 12.52
C LEU A 313 -6.03 12.70 11.04
N SER A 314 -5.19 12.22 10.12
CA SER A 314 -5.41 12.36 8.68
C SER A 314 -6.68 11.64 8.21
N ALA A 315 -6.95 10.45 8.73
CA ALA A 315 -8.16 9.69 8.45
C ALA A 315 -9.42 10.40 8.97
N ALA A 316 -9.37 10.99 10.17
CA ALA A 316 -10.48 11.78 10.71
C ALA A 316 -10.78 13.02 9.86
N ALA A 317 -9.74 13.73 9.42
CA ALA A 317 -9.88 14.88 8.53
C ALA A 317 -10.49 14.47 7.17
N ALA A 318 -9.94 13.43 6.53
CA ALA A 318 -10.42 12.93 5.25
C ALA A 318 -11.89 12.46 5.32
N SER A 319 -12.28 11.77 6.40
CA SER A 319 -13.66 11.33 6.62
C SER A 319 -14.63 12.51 6.77
N SER A 320 -14.23 13.56 7.49
CA SER A 320 -15.03 14.78 7.62
C SER A 320 -15.21 15.51 6.28
N THR A 321 -14.14 15.63 5.49
CA THR A 321 -14.20 16.20 4.14
C THR A 321 -15.10 15.36 3.23
N LEU A 322 -14.98 14.04 3.25
CA LEU A 322 -15.83 13.15 2.47
C LEU A 322 -17.31 13.29 2.84
N ALA A 323 -17.63 13.37 4.14
CA ALA A 323 -18.99 13.59 4.60
C ALA A 323 -19.56 14.93 4.11
N ASN A 324 -18.76 16.00 4.17
CA ASN A 324 -19.17 17.32 3.66
C ASN A 324 -19.42 17.30 2.15
N LEU A 325 -18.51 16.70 1.37
CA LEU A 325 -18.64 16.61 -0.10
C LEU A 325 -19.81 15.71 -0.51
N THR A 326 -20.06 14.62 0.22
CA THR A 326 -21.22 13.73 -0.02
C THR A 326 -22.52 14.48 0.24
N ALA A 327 -22.60 15.28 1.32
CA ALA A 327 -23.77 16.10 1.59
C ALA A 327 -23.99 17.18 0.49
N GLN A 328 -22.92 17.81 0.00
CA GLN A 328 -23.01 18.75 -1.12
C GLN A 328 -23.46 18.04 -2.41
N GLN A 329 -22.90 16.88 -2.73
CA GLN A 329 -23.32 16.08 -3.88
C GLN A 329 -24.80 15.69 -3.79
N GLN A 330 -25.26 15.22 -2.62
CA GLN A 330 -26.67 14.89 -2.39
C GLN A 330 -27.59 16.11 -2.47
N SER A 331 -27.11 17.31 -2.17
CA SER A 331 -27.92 18.53 -2.35
C SER A 331 -28.11 18.91 -3.83
N VAL A 332 -27.21 18.49 -4.72
CA VAL A 332 -27.27 18.74 -6.16
C VAL A 332 -27.92 17.58 -6.92
N SER A 333 -27.64 16.35 -6.50
CA SER A 333 -28.20 15.09 -7.04
C SER A 333 -29.51 14.70 -6.38
N GLY A 334 -29.90 15.39 -5.30
CA GLY A 334 -31.17 15.20 -4.64
C GLY A 334 -32.26 15.58 -5.61
N VAL A 335 -33.06 14.58 -5.99
CA VAL A 335 -34.27 14.79 -6.78
C VAL A 335 -35.05 15.90 -6.10
N ASN A 336 -35.26 17.00 -6.81
CA ASN A 336 -36.10 18.07 -6.35
C ASN A 336 -37.51 17.48 -6.29
N LEU A 337 -37.92 16.98 -5.12
CA LEU A 337 -39.21 16.32 -4.91
C LEU A 337 -40.36 17.23 -5.37
N ASP A 338 -40.14 18.54 -5.40
CA ASP A 338 -41.05 19.54 -5.95
C ASP A 338 -41.14 19.49 -7.48
N GLU A 339 -40.04 19.25 -8.21
CA GLU A 339 -40.08 19.04 -9.68
C GLU A 339 -40.64 17.67 -10.05
N GLU A 340 -40.31 16.63 -9.30
CA GLU A 340 -40.85 15.29 -9.52
C GLU A 340 -42.34 15.24 -9.16
N ALA A 341 -42.75 15.88 -8.06
CA ALA A 341 -44.16 16.08 -7.72
C ALA A 341 -44.88 17.02 -8.70
N ALA A 342 -44.23 18.06 -9.21
CA ALA A 342 -44.81 18.91 -10.25
C ALA A 342 -44.99 18.15 -11.56
N ASN A 343 -44.03 17.33 -11.96
CA ASN A 343 -44.14 16.44 -13.12
C ASN A 343 -45.21 15.37 -12.90
N LEU A 344 -45.30 14.79 -11.70
CA LEU A 344 -46.33 13.83 -11.33
C LEU A 344 -47.72 14.46 -11.32
N MET A 345 -47.86 15.68 -10.78
CA MET A 345 -49.10 16.47 -10.84
C MET A 345 -49.47 16.83 -12.28
N LYS A 346 -48.49 17.19 -13.12
CA LYS A 346 -48.69 17.44 -14.54
C LYS A 346 -49.14 16.17 -15.28
N TYR A 347 -48.56 15.01 -14.98
CA TYR A 347 -49.02 13.72 -15.52
C TYR A 347 -50.41 13.36 -15.02
N GLN A 348 -50.74 13.61 -13.75
CA GLN A 348 -52.08 13.41 -13.21
C GLN A 348 -53.11 14.36 -13.84
N GLN A 349 -52.78 15.65 -14.01
CA GLN A 349 -53.64 16.63 -14.69
C GLN A 349 -53.86 16.28 -16.16
N ASN A 350 -52.80 15.88 -16.90
CA ASN A 350 -52.93 15.41 -18.27
C ASN A 350 -53.80 14.14 -18.35
N TYR A 351 -53.66 13.21 -17.41
CA TYR A 351 -54.48 12.01 -17.37
C TYR A 351 -55.95 12.32 -17.08
N GLN A 352 -56.23 13.25 -16.15
CA GLN A 352 -57.59 13.73 -15.86
C GLN A 352 -58.20 14.48 -17.05
N ALA A 353 -57.42 15.33 -17.73
CA ALA A 353 -57.85 16.04 -18.93
C ALA A 353 -58.14 15.09 -20.11
N LEU A 354 -57.29 14.07 -20.31
CA LEU A 354 -57.52 13.01 -21.30
C LEU A 354 -58.77 12.18 -20.95
N ALA A 355 -58.99 11.85 -19.68
CA ALA A 355 -60.20 11.16 -19.25
C ALA A 355 -61.48 11.99 -19.49
N GLN A 356 -61.44 13.31 -19.24
CA GLN A 356 -62.54 14.23 -19.56
C GLN A 356 -62.76 14.38 -21.07
N SER A 357 -61.69 14.37 -21.87
CA SER A 357 -61.76 14.34 -23.32
C SER A 357 -62.44 13.07 -23.84
N ILE A 358 -62.07 11.90 -23.30
CA ILE A 358 -62.70 10.61 -23.62
C ILE A 358 -64.17 10.60 -23.20
N SER A 359 -64.51 11.14 -22.03
CA SER A 359 -65.90 11.25 -21.57
C SER A 359 -66.75 12.18 -22.45
N SER A 360 -66.19 13.32 -22.83
CA SER A 360 -66.82 14.26 -23.78
C SER A 360 -67.00 13.61 -25.15
N ALA A 361 -66.00 12.87 -25.64
CA ALA A 361 -66.08 12.13 -26.90
C ALA A 361 -67.16 11.04 -26.85
N ASN A 362 -67.27 10.29 -25.74
CA ASN A 362 -68.35 9.31 -25.54
C ASN A 362 -69.74 9.98 -25.50
N THR A 363 -69.84 11.17 -24.88
CA THR A 363 -71.11 11.92 -24.81
C THR A 363 -71.51 12.43 -26.20
N VAL A 364 -70.57 12.94 -26.99
CA VAL A 364 -70.79 13.32 -28.39
C VAL A 364 -71.16 12.10 -29.23
N PHE A 365 -70.46 10.98 -29.05
CA PHE A 365 -70.74 9.73 -29.76
C PHE A 365 -72.14 9.19 -29.46
N GLN A 366 -72.55 9.17 -28.19
CA GLN A 366 -73.90 8.76 -27.79
C GLN A 366 -74.97 9.77 -28.24
N SER A 367 -74.67 11.06 -28.24
CA SER A 367 -75.58 12.09 -28.76
C SER A 367 -75.80 11.93 -30.27
N LEU A 368 -74.74 11.66 -31.03
CA LEU A 368 -74.83 11.30 -32.45
C LEU A 368 -75.62 10.00 -32.63
N LEU A 369 -75.36 8.97 -31.82
CA LEU A 369 -76.08 7.70 -31.90
C LEU A 369 -77.58 7.85 -31.59
N SER A 370 -77.93 8.74 -30.65
CA SER A 370 -79.32 9.05 -30.27
C SER A 370 -80.04 9.89 -31.32
N ALA A 371 -79.33 10.80 -31.99
CA ALA A 371 -79.89 11.63 -33.06
C ALA A 371 -80.22 10.84 -34.36
N PHE A 372 -79.70 9.62 -34.51
CA PHE A 372 -79.97 8.72 -35.63
C PHE A 372 -80.99 7.61 -35.33
N ARG A 373 -81.63 7.61 -34.15
CA ARG A 373 -82.65 6.61 -33.77
C ARG A 373 -84.07 7.12 -33.87
#